data_AF-A0AAE9FA00-F1
#
_entry.id   AF-A0AAE9FA00-F1
#
_cell.length_a   1.000
_cell.length_b   1.000
_cell.length_c   1.000
_cell.angle_alpha   90.00
_cell.angle_beta   90.00
_cell.angle_gamma   90.00
#
_symmetry.space_group_name_H-M   'P 1'
#
loop_
_entity.id
_entity.type
_entity.pdbx_description
1 polymer ?
#
loop_
_entity_poly.entity_id
_entity_poly.type
_entity_poly.pdbx_seq_one_letter_code
_entity_poly.pdbx_strand_id
1 'polypeptide(L)'
;MPVVVMENIIGLLDFRSVLTLRQVCPEDVIYLKECFMKSPTFEYCYLKMNSPTSEIEDFVNLWGPSDVSGTDEKWYFRMVNSDILVVSVELEDTWPYRTDFNLFRKKISDIESDRVFIHD
;
A
#
# COMPACT_ATOMS: atom_id res chain seq x y z
N MET A 1 -4.12 8.36 -12.13
CA MET A 1 -4.02 7.75 -13.50
C MET A 1 -5.41 7.24 -13.93
N PRO A 2 -5.77 7.06 -15.23
CA PRO A 2 -7.09 6.52 -15.57
C PRO A 2 -7.25 5.07 -15.06
N VAL A 3 -8.37 4.77 -14.40
CA VAL A 3 -8.68 3.46 -13.79
C VAL A 3 -8.45 2.29 -14.76
N VAL A 4 -8.85 2.44 -16.03
CA VAL A 4 -8.71 1.41 -17.07
C VAL A 4 -7.24 1.05 -17.36
N VAL A 5 -6.32 2.00 -17.19
CA VAL A 5 -4.88 1.73 -17.36
C VAL A 5 -4.36 0.90 -16.18
N MET A 6 -4.83 1.15 -14.96
CA MET A 6 -4.49 0.33 -13.80
C MET A 6 -5.03 -1.08 -13.89
N GLU A 7 -6.28 -1.27 -14.31
CA GLU A 7 -6.87 -2.60 -14.50
C GLU A 7 -6.05 -3.46 -15.45
N ASN A 8 -5.66 -2.87 -16.59
CA ASN A 8 -4.84 -3.56 -17.57
C ASN A 8 -3.44 -3.88 -17.03
N ILE A 9 -2.82 -2.97 -16.28
CA ILE A 9 -1.51 -3.20 -15.65
C ILE A 9 -1.61 -4.34 -14.62
N ILE A 10 -2.61 -4.32 -13.74
CA ILE A 10 -2.83 -5.36 -12.72
C ILE A 10 -3.10 -6.72 -13.38
N GLY A 11 -3.89 -6.75 -14.46
CA GLY A 11 -4.18 -7.97 -15.21
C GLY A 11 -2.99 -8.56 -15.97
N LEU A 12 -1.93 -7.78 -16.21
CA LEU A 12 -0.71 -8.19 -16.90
C LEU A 12 0.44 -8.58 -15.93
N LEU A 13 0.33 -8.23 -14.66
CA LEU A 13 1.38 -8.46 -13.69
C LEU A 13 1.12 -9.76 -12.93
N ASP A 14 1.99 -10.75 -13.17
CA ASP A 14 2.08 -11.96 -12.37
C ASP A 14 2.66 -11.63 -10.98
N PHE A 15 1.84 -10.99 -10.14
CA PHE A 15 1.83 -11.05 -8.67
C PHE A 15 3.06 -10.64 -7.85
N ARG A 16 4.17 -10.26 -8.50
CA ARG A 16 5.27 -9.51 -7.90
C ARG A 16 5.73 -8.44 -8.87
N SER A 17 5.33 -7.20 -8.62
CA SER A 17 5.55 -6.11 -9.57
C SER A 17 6.16 -4.87 -8.93
N VAL A 18 7.13 -4.28 -9.63
CA VAL A 18 7.65 -2.94 -9.32
C VAL A 18 7.03 -1.96 -10.30
N LEU A 19 6.14 -1.10 -9.79
CA LEU A 19 5.47 -0.07 -10.57
C LEU A 19 6.10 1.29 -10.27
N THR A 20 6.86 1.81 -11.23
CA THR A 20 7.35 3.19 -11.14
C THR A 20 6.36 4.11 -11.83
N LEU A 21 5.55 4.80 -11.04
CA LEU A 21 4.55 5.74 -11.54
C LEU A 21 5.06 7.16 -11.31
N ARG A 22 5.09 7.98 -12.37
CA ARG A 22 5.63 9.36 -12.27
C ARG A 22 4.77 10.28 -11.41
N GLN A 23 3.47 10.02 -11.32
CA GLN A 23 2.51 10.69 -10.47
C GLN A 23 1.52 9.64 -9.98
N VAL A 24 1.44 9.47 -8.66
CA VAL A 24 0.46 8.65 -7.97
C VAL A 24 -0.30 9.61 -7.07
N CYS A 25 -1.63 9.59 -7.13
CA CYS A 25 -2.47 10.30 -6.18
C CYS A 25 -2.99 9.32 -5.11
N PRO A 26 -3.52 9.79 -3.97
CA PRO A 26 -4.05 8.90 -2.93
C PRO A 26 -5.11 7.93 -3.46
N GLU A 27 -5.94 8.39 -4.40
CA GLU A 27 -6.97 7.59 -5.06
C GLU A 27 -6.38 6.41 -5.82
N ASP A 28 -5.18 6.55 -6.40
CA ASP A 28 -4.51 5.46 -7.10
C ASP A 28 -4.08 4.35 -6.09
N VAL A 29 -3.57 4.73 -4.91
CA VAL A 29 -3.18 3.77 -3.86
C VAL A 29 -4.41 3.09 -3.25
N ILE A 30 -5.50 3.84 -3.03
CA ILE A 30 -6.77 3.29 -2.54
C ILE A 30 -7.32 2.27 -3.52
N TYR A 31 -7.33 2.61 -4.81
CA TYR A 31 -7.77 1.72 -5.86
C TYR A 31 -6.93 0.43 -5.91
N LEU A 32 -5.60 0.56 -5.87
CA LEU A 32 -4.69 -0.59 -5.85
C LEU A 32 -4.91 -1.47 -4.62
N LYS A 33 -5.10 -0.87 -3.44
CA LYS A 33 -5.47 -1.60 -2.21
C LYS A 33 -6.75 -2.42 -2.43
N GLU A 34 -7.82 -1.82 -2.96
CA GLU A 34 -9.08 -2.52 -3.21
C GLU A 34 -8.96 -3.65 -4.25
N CYS A 35 -8.14 -3.46 -5.29
CA CYS A 35 -7.87 -4.51 -6.27
C CYS A 35 -7.09 -5.67 -5.64
N PHE A 36 -6.04 -5.38 -4.88
CA PHE A 36 -5.19 -6.41 -4.27
C PHE A 36 -5.92 -7.19 -3.18
N MET A 37 -6.77 -6.53 -2.39
CA MET A 37 -7.71 -7.16 -1.43
C MET A 37 -8.54 -8.29 -2.06
N LYS A 38 -8.91 -8.14 -3.34
CA LYS A 38 -9.76 -9.09 -4.09
C LYS A 38 -8.95 -10.11 -4.88
N SER A 39 -7.65 -9.87 -5.08
CA SER A 39 -6.79 -10.75 -5.86
C SER A 39 -6.29 -11.91 -4.99
N PRO A 40 -6.56 -13.18 -5.33
CA PRO A 40 -6.07 -14.31 -4.55
C PRO A 40 -4.59 -14.59 -4.75
N THR A 41 -4.01 -14.08 -5.84
CA THR A 41 -2.64 -14.38 -6.26
C THR A 41 -1.65 -13.30 -5.89
N PHE A 42 -2.11 -12.09 -5.54
CA PHE A 42 -1.25 -10.95 -5.17
C PHE A 42 -0.25 -11.30 -4.07
N GLU A 43 1.05 -11.03 -4.30
CA GLU A 43 2.09 -11.16 -3.28
C GLU A 43 2.67 -9.81 -2.89
N TYR A 44 3.09 -9.00 -3.86
CA TYR A 44 3.83 -7.76 -3.61
C TYR A 44 3.69 -6.74 -4.75
N CYS A 45 3.52 -5.47 -4.37
CA CYS A 45 3.60 -4.31 -5.26
C CYS A 45 4.39 -3.19 -4.58
N TYR A 46 5.34 -2.61 -5.33
CA TYR A 46 6.07 -1.41 -4.94
C TYR A 46 5.70 -0.25 -5.84
N LEU A 47 5.32 0.87 -5.26
CA LEU A 47 5.04 2.12 -5.95
C LEU A 47 6.05 3.16 -5.51
N LYS A 48 6.78 3.71 -6.47
CA LYS A 48 7.72 4.81 -6.25
C LYS A 48 7.11 6.12 -6.70
N MET A 49 7.11 7.12 -5.82
CA MET A 49 6.60 8.45 -6.14
C MET A 49 7.69 9.52 -5.99
N ASN A 50 7.86 10.34 -7.04
CA ASN A 50 8.97 11.28 -7.17
C ASN A 50 8.70 12.67 -6.54
N SER A 51 7.70 12.79 -5.68
CA SER A 51 7.38 14.00 -4.94
C SER A 51 7.00 13.63 -3.51
N PRO A 52 7.42 14.37 -2.48
CA PRO A 52 6.97 14.12 -1.12
C PRO A 52 5.46 14.41 -1.04
N THR A 53 4.70 13.45 -0.56
CA THR A 53 3.28 13.62 -0.27
C THR A 53 3.10 14.41 1.01
N SER A 54 2.42 15.56 0.93
CA SER A 54 1.72 16.15 2.07
C SER A 54 0.50 15.32 2.51
N GLU A 55 0.29 14.16 1.90
CA GLU A 55 -0.97 13.39 1.87
C GLU A 55 -0.94 12.17 2.81
N ILE A 56 0.09 12.02 3.67
CA ILE A 56 0.02 11.01 4.77
C ILE A 56 -1.16 11.31 5.68
N GLU A 57 -1.42 12.59 5.96
CA GLU A 57 -2.61 13.01 6.70
C GLU A 57 -3.90 12.55 6.02
N ASP A 58 -3.96 12.54 4.69
CA ASP A 58 -5.13 12.05 3.94
C ASP A 58 -5.32 10.54 4.13
N PHE A 59 -4.24 9.76 4.15
CA PHE A 59 -4.31 8.32 4.46
C PHE A 59 -4.72 8.06 5.92
N VAL A 60 -4.20 8.84 6.89
CA VAL A 60 -4.61 8.74 8.29
C VAL A 60 -6.09 9.09 8.45
N ASN A 61 -6.56 10.13 7.76
CA ASN A 61 -7.97 10.52 7.77
C ASN A 61 -8.88 9.44 7.14
N LEU A 62 -8.39 8.75 6.11
CA LEU A 62 -9.18 7.78 5.36
C LEU A 62 -9.18 6.39 5.99
N TRP A 63 -8.03 5.89 6.44
CA TRP A 63 -7.86 4.54 6.95
C TRP A 63 -7.82 4.49 8.48
N GLY A 64 -7.68 5.63 9.14
CA GLY A 64 -7.45 5.73 10.57
C GLY A 64 -5.95 5.78 10.90
N PRO A 65 -5.62 5.83 12.20
CA PRO A 65 -4.23 5.87 12.63
C PRO A 65 -3.49 4.64 12.12
N SER A 66 -2.23 4.84 11.73
CA SER A 66 -1.32 3.75 11.44
C SER A 66 -0.89 3.05 12.73
N ASP A 67 -0.36 1.84 12.58
CA ASP A 67 0.17 1.05 13.69
C ASP A 67 1.61 1.41 14.07
N VAL A 68 2.35 1.98 13.13
CA VAL A 68 3.72 2.45 13.32
C VAL A 68 3.74 3.90 12.88
N SER A 69 4.06 4.81 13.79
CA SER A 69 4.18 6.23 13.49
C SER A 69 5.65 6.65 13.36
N GLY A 70 5.95 7.55 12.42
CA GLY A 70 7.30 8.08 12.18
C GLY A 70 7.68 8.12 10.71
N THR A 71 8.81 7.49 10.35
CA THR A 71 9.29 7.42 8.95
C THR A 71 8.64 6.28 8.14
N ASP A 72 8.01 5.34 8.83
CA ASP A 72 7.44 4.10 8.27
C ASP A 72 5.99 3.95 8.74
N GLU A 73 5.05 4.58 8.03
CA GLU A 73 3.62 4.48 8.34
C GLU A 73 3.08 3.14 7.82
N LYS A 74 2.43 2.35 8.68
CA LYS A 74 1.95 1.00 8.32
C LYS A 74 0.49 0.78 8.68
N TRP A 75 -0.27 0.25 7.72
CA TRP A 75 -1.65 -0.20 7.89
C TRP A 75 -1.79 -1.67 7.51
N TYR A 76 -2.66 -2.35 8.24
CA TYR A 76 -2.92 -3.78 8.09
C TYR A 76 -4.39 -3.99 7.80
N PHE A 77 -4.71 -4.53 6.62
CA PHE A 77 -6.08 -4.76 6.18
C PHE A 77 -6.38 -6.23 6.07
N ARG A 78 -7.50 -6.68 6.63
CA ARG A 78 -7.94 -8.07 6.54
C ARG A 78 -8.39 -8.40 5.12
N MET A 79 -7.77 -9.39 4.50
CA MET A 79 -8.20 -9.93 3.20
C MET A 79 -9.28 -11.01 3.38
N VAL A 80 -10.02 -11.28 2.30
CA VAL A 80 -11.16 -12.23 2.30
C VAL A 80 -10.75 -13.65 2.73
N ASN A 81 -9.51 -14.06 2.47
CA ASN A 81 -9.01 -15.39 2.82
C ASN A 81 -8.30 -15.44 4.20
N SER A 82 -8.52 -14.45 5.05
CA SER A 82 -7.86 -14.28 6.36
C SER A 82 -6.36 -13.97 6.31
N ASP A 83 -5.78 -13.79 5.13
CA ASP A 83 -4.48 -13.14 5.00
C ASP A 83 -4.62 -11.63 5.27
N ILE A 84 -3.49 -10.96 5.41
CA ILE A 84 -3.42 -9.53 5.69
C ILE A 84 -2.70 -8.84 4.55
N LEU A 85 -3.30 -7.79 4.02
CA LEU A 85 -2.64 -6.83 3.16
C LEU A 85 -1.97 -5.78 4.05
N VAL A 86 -0.65 -5.68 3.95
CA VAL A 86 0.11 -4.63 4.60
C VAL A 86 0.36 -3.52 3.58
N VAL A 87 0.06 -2.29 3.97
CA VAL A 87 0.43 -1.09 3.24
C VAL A 87 1.43 -0.33 4.10
N SER A 88 2.66 -0.20 3.61
CA SER A 88 3.76 0.51 4.27
C SER A 88 4.15 1.71 3.41
N VAL A 89 4.27 2.87 4.04
CA VAL A 89 4.69 4.12 3.42
C VAL A 89 6.01 4.53 4.04
N GLU A 90 7.04 4.61 3.22
CA GLU A 90 8.39 5.01 3.62
C GLU A 90 8.66 6.41 3.07
N LEU A 91 9.03 7.32 3.96
CA LEU A 91 9.43 8.68 3.61
C LEU A 91 10.96 8.79 3.53
N GLU A 92 11.47 9.20 2.36
CA GLU A 92 12.88 9.54 2.21
C GLU A 92 13.08 11.02 2.54
N ASP A 93 13.55 11.28 3.77
CA ASP A 93 13.81 12.64 4.30
C ASP A 93 15.07 13.29 3.69
N THR A 94 15.82 12.56 2.84
CA THR A 94 17.02 13.06 2.17
C THR A 94 16.74 13.43 0.72
N TRP A 95 17.25 14.58 0.29
CA TRP A 95 17.05 15.05 -1.08
C TRP A 95 17.69 14.11 -2.13
N PRO A 96 17.00 13.79 -3.24
CA PRO A 96 15.65 14.23 -3.58
C PRO A 96 14.59 13.48 -2.75
N TYR A 97 13.68 14.24 -2.12
CA TYR A 97 12.61 13.67 -1.31
C TYR A 97 11.73 12.70 -2.12
N ARG A 98 11.38 11.57 -1.50
CA ARG A 98 10.56 10.54 -2.12
C ARG A 98 9.59 9.93 -1.12
N THR A 99 8.48 9.44 -1.65
CA THR A 99 7.58 8.58 -0.91
C THR A 99 7.47 7.26 -1.64
N ASP A 100 7.71 6.17 -0.92
CA ASP A 100 7.61 4.82 -1.44
C ASP A 100 6.46 4.09 -0.76
N PHE A 101 5.57 3.49 -1.55
CA PHE A 101 4.50 2.64 -1.04
C PHE A 101 4.83 1.18 -1.33
N ASN A 102 4.83 0.38 -0.27
CA ASN A 102 4.99 -1.06 -0.33
C ASN A 102 3.66 -1.71 0.07
N LEU A 103 3.03 -2.41 -0.87
CA LEU A 103 1.84 -3.21 -0.63
C LEU A 103 2.23 -4.68 -0.71
N PHE A 104 1.95 -5.47 0.32
CA PHE A 104 2.30 -6.89 0.30
C PHE A 104 1.40 -7.74 1.16
N ARG A 105 1.25 -9.01 0.77
CA ARG A 105 0.47 -10.01 1.50
C ARG A 105 1.32 -10.62 2.61
N LYS A 106 0.73 -10.78 3.78
CA LYS A 106 1.25 -11.61 4.89
C LYS A 106 0.18 -12.57 5.37
N LYS A 107 0.59 -13.73 5.90
CA LYS A 107 -0.33 -14.57 6.67
C LYS A 107 -0.55 -13.94 8.03
N ILE A 108 -1.76 -14.09 8.56
CA ILE A 108 -2.08 -13.62 9.91
C ILE A 108 -1.20 -14.27 10.99
N SER A 109 -0.71 -15.49 10.76
CA SER A 109 0.24 -16.19 11.64
C SER A 109 1.60 -15.50 11.74
N ASP A 110 1.96 -14.69 10.74
CA ASP A 110 3.28 -14.07 10.62
C ASP A 110 3.28 -12.65 11.20
N ILE A 111 2.16 -12.22 11.77
CA ILE A 111 2.01 -10.94 12.47
C ILE A 111 2.12 -11.21 13.97
N GLU A 112 3.07 -10.55 14.62
CA GLU A 112 3.17 -10.55 16.09
C GLU A 112 1.94 -9.81 16.65
N SER A 113 0.90 -10.59 16.93
CA SER A 113 -0.51 -10.18 17.11
C SER A 113 -0.78 -9.20 18.25
N ASP A 114 0.16 -8.98 19.17
CA ASP A 114 -0.17 -8.29 20.43
C ASP A 114 -0.13 -6.76 20.32
N ARG A 115 0.24 -6.19 19.16
CA ARG A 115 0.46 -4.73 19.00
C ARG A 115 0.00 -4.12 17.68
N VAL A 116 -0.77 -4.84 16.86
CA VAL A 116 -1.14 -4.39 15.50
C VAL A 116 -2.66 -4.23 15.40
N PHE A 117 -3.12 -3.05 14.99
CA PHE A 117 -4.51 -2.72 14.72
C PHE A 117 -4.87 -3.18 13.30
N ILE A 118 -5.55 -4.32 13.22
CA ILE A 118 -6.03 -4.84 11.95
C ILE A 118 -7.34 -4.12 11.59
N HIS A 119 -7.31 -3.39 10.48
CA HIS A 119 -8.48 -2.77 9.88
C HIS A 119 -9.28 -3.81 9.08
N ASP A 120 -10.61 -3.76 9.20
CA ASP A 120 -11.54 -4.57 8.41
C ASP A 120 -11.86 -3.95 7.04
#